data_AF-A0A5D0W0Q3-F1
#
_entry.id   AF-A0A5D0W0Q3-F1
#
_cell.length_a   1.000
_cell.length_b   1.000
_cell.length_c   1.000
_cell.angle_alpha   90.00
_cell.angle_beta   90.00
_cell.angle_gamma   90.00
#
_symmetry.space_group_name_H-M   'P 1'
#
loop_
_entity.id
_entity.type
_entity.pdbx_description
1 polymer ?
#
loop_
_entity_poly.entity_id
_entity_poly.type
_entity_poly.pdbx_seq_one_letter_code
_entity_poly.pdbx_strand_id
1 'polypeptide(L)' 'MTISDGGVVDAVSDVNIGSEAGAEGTLTISGAGSKLTAGDDINVGDAGSGTLTISDGGVVDAVSDVNIGSEAGAEGTLTI' A
#
# COMPACT_ATOMS: atom_id res chain seq x y z
N MET A 1 7.39 5.82 -1.86
CA MET A 1 6.47 6.99 -1.79
C MET A 1 6.12 7.23 -0.34
N THR A 2 5.85 8.48 0.04
CA THR A 2 5.38 8.83 1.40
C THR A 2 4.14 9.72 1.32
N ILE A 3 3.14 9.44 2.15
CA ILE A 3 1.98 10.29 2.40
C ILE A 3 2.11 10.77 3.84
N SER A 4 2.42 12.05 4.03
CA SER A 4 2.64 12.67 5.34
C SER A 4 1.98 14.04 5.46
N ASP A 5 2.02 14.62 6.65
CA ASP A 5 1.61 16.01 6.93
C ASP A 5 0.16 16.32 6.48
N GLY A 6 -0.74 15.35 6.61
CA GLY A 6 -2.14 15.50 6.18
C GLY A 6 -2.36 15.25 4.68
N GLY A 7 -1.37 14.66 3.99
CA GLY A 7 -1.48 14.30 2.58
C GLY A 7 -2.60 13.28 2.34
N VAL A 8 -3.34 13.45 1.25
CA VAL A 8 -4.42 12.55 0.85
C VAL A 8 -4.19 12.07 -0.57
N VAL A 9 -4.28 10.76 -0.76
CA VAL A 9 -4.28 10.12 -2.07
C VAL A 9 -5.57 9.34 -2.21
N ASP A 10 -6.30 9.62 -3.28
CA ASP A 10 -7.55 8.96 -3.63
C ASP A 10 -7.40 8.35 -5.02
N ALA A 11 -7.13 7.03 -5.05
CA ALA A 11 -6.98 6.27 -6.27
C ALA A 11 -8.34 5.72 -6.69
N VAL A 12 -8.70 5.85 -7.96
CA VAL A 12 -9.99 5.37 -8.48
C VAL A 12 -10.03 3.86 -8.75
N SER A 13 -8.89 3.16 -8.62
CA SER A 13 -8.70 1.73 -8.89
C SER A 13 -7.70 1.16 -7.89
N ASP A 14 -7.11 0.00 -8.22
CA ASP A 14 -6.07 -0.66 -7.43
C ASP A 14 -4.88 0.24 -7.10
N VAL A 15 -4.33 0.03 -5.91
CA VAL A 15 -3.01 0.54 -5.52
C VAL A 15 -2.04 -0.62 -5.44
N ASN A 16 -1.05 -0.61 -6.33
CA ASN A 16 -0.06 -1.68 -6.47
C ASN A 16 1.31 -1.25 -5.93
N ILE A 17 1.83 -1.99 -4.97
CA ILE A 17 3.14 -1.76 -4.34
C ILE A 17 4.00 -3.01 -4.60
N GLY A 18 4.82 -2.96 -5.65
CA GLY A 18 5.63 -4.12 -6.08
C GLY A 18 4.82 -5.18 -6.82
N SER A 19 4.18 -4.81 -7.93
CA SER A 19 3.25 -5.69 -8.65
C SER A 19 3.91 -6.76 -9.51
N GLU A 20 5.04 -6.48 -10.13
CA GLU A 20 5.66 -7.38 -11.12
C GLU A 20 6.81 -8.19 -10.51
N ALA A 21 7.09 -9.36 -11.10
CA ALA A 21 8.21 -10.19 -10.68
C ALA A 21 9.55 -9.43 -10.73
N GLY A 22 10.23 -9.37 -9.59
CA GLY A 22 11.47 -8.61 -9.41
C GLY A 22 11.28 -7.10 -9.24
N ALA A 23 10.04 -6.59 -9.23
CA ALA A 23 9.75 -5.20 -8.89
C ALA A 23 9.77 -5.01 -7.37
N GLU A 24 10.26 -3.85 -6.93
CA GLU A 24 10.28 -3.45 -5.52
C GLU A 24 9.44 -2.18 -5.33
N GLY A 25 8.50 -2.22 -4.38
CA GLY A 25 7.63 -1.10 -4.03
C GLY A 25 7.68 -0.79 -2.54
N THR A 26 7.70 0.50 -2.20
CA THR A 26 7.56 0.94 -0.81
C THR A 26 6.63 2.14 -0.71
N LEU A 27 5.64 2.05 0.19
CA LEU A 27 4.74 3.13 0.55
C LEU A 27 4.73 3.32 2.07
N THR A 28 4.90 4.57 2.50
CA THR A 28 4.79 4.95 3.91
C THR A 28 3.66 5.97 4.08
N ILE A 29 2.81 5.79 5.08
CA ILE A 29 1.70 6.69 5.39
C ILE A 29 1.80 7.04 6.86
N SER A 30 2.16 8.30 7.15
CA SER A 30 2.46 8.73 8.51
C SER A 30 1.80 10.06 8.88
N GLY A 31 1.44 10.19 10.15
CA GLY A 31 0.88 11.41 10.71
C GLY A 31 -0.65 11.47 10.61
N ALA A 32 -1.26 12.05 11.65
CA ALA A 32 -2.69 12.23 11.74
C ALA A 32 -3.22 13.05 10.55
N GLY A 33 -4.28 12.55 9.92
CA GLY A 33 -4.89 13.18 8.73
C GLY A 33 -4.28 12.73 7.41
N SER A 34 -3.16 12.01 7.42
CA SER A 34 -2.62 11.39 6.20
C SER A 34 -3.44 10.16 5.81
N LYS A 35 -3.89 10.07 4.56
CA LYS A 35 -4.76 8.98 4.10
C LYS A 35 -4.42 8.49 2.69
N LEU A 36 -4.45 7.17 2.51
CA LEU A 36 -4.63 6.53 1.21
C LEU A 36 -6.03 5.90 1.14
N THR A 37 -6.74 6.16 0.05
CA THR A 37 -7.92 5.41 -0.36
C THR A 37 -7.65 4.73 -1.70
N ALA A 38 -7.91 3.44 -1.80
CA ALA A 38 -7.95 2.70 -3.06
C ALA A 38 -9.41 2.42 -3.44
N GLY A 39 -9.74 2.70 -4.70
CA GLY A 39 -11.08 2.51 -5.25
C GLY A 39 -11.46 1.05 -5.46
N ASP A 40 -10.48 0.15 -5.37
CA ASP A 40 -10.66 -1.31 -5.41
C ASP A 40 -9.66 -1.96 -4.42
N ASP A 41 -8.73 -2.80 -4.88
CA ASP A 41 -7.79 -3.51 -4.01
C ASP A 41 -6.51 -2.71 -3.68
N ILE A 42 -5.86 -3.05 -2.57
CA ILE A 42 -4.46 -2.68 -2.30
C ILE A 42 -3.61 -3.94 -2.36
N ASN A 43 -2.70 -4.01 -3.32
CA ASN A 43 -1.81 -5.15 -3.49
C ASN A 43 -0.38 -4.79 -3.05
N VAL A 44 0.10 -5.47 -2.02
CA VAL A 44 1.45 -5.30 -1.46
C VAL A 44 2.29 -6.52 -1.77
N GLY A 45 3.17 -6.40 -2.76
CA GLY A 45 3.98 -7.50 -3.28
C GLY A 45 3.11 -8.51 -4.01
N ASP A 46 2.54 -8.14 -5.16
CA ASP A 46 1.64 -9.04 -5.91
C ASP A 46 2.42 -10.20 -6.52
N ALA A 47 3.29 -9.92 -7.50
CA ALA A 47 4.33 -10.84 -7.99
C ALA A 47 5.75 -10.45 -7.58
N GLY A 48 5.94 -9.24 -7.03
CA GLY A 48 7.22 -8.69 -6.62
C GLY A 48 7.38 -8.56 -5.10
N SER A 49 8.18 -7.58 -4.68
CA SER A 49 8.38 -7.24 -3.28
C SER A 49 7.71 -5.89 -2.96
N GLY A 50 6.79 -5.89 -2.01
CA GLY A 50 6.04 -4.71 -1.59
C GLY A 50 6.15 -4.47 -0.09
N THR A 51 6.33 -3.21 0.30
CA THR A 51 6.26 -2.80 1.70
C THR A 51 5.30 -1.63 1.87
N LEU A 52 4.31 -1.80 2.74
CA LEU A 52 3.41 -0.75 3.21
C LEU A 52 3.65 -0.51 4.70
N THR A 53 4.01 0.71 5.07
CA THR A 53 4.15 1.15 6.47
C THR A 53 3.10 2.20 6.78
N ILE A 54 2.33 1.99 7.84
CA ILE A 54 1.37 2.93 8.38
C ILE A 54 1.87 3.32 9.78
N SER A 55 1.93 4.61 10.10
CA SER A 55 2.38 5.06 11.43
C SER A 55 1.72 6.36 11.85
N ASP A 56 1.86 6.71 13.13
CA ASP A 56 1.54 8.04 13.68
C ASP A 56 0.13 8.57 13.36
N GLY A 57 -0.85 7.66 13.25
CA GLY A 57 -2.24 8.00 12.95
C GLY A 57 -2.58 8.16 11.46
N GLY A 58 -1.69 7.71 10.57
CA GLY A 58 -2.00 7.53 9.15
C GLY A 58 -3.09 6.48 8.93
N VAL A 59 -3.83 6.60 7.83
CA VAL A 59 -4.98 5.74 7.52
C VAL A 59 -4.88 5.16 6.11
N VAL A 60 -5.24 3.90 5.98
CA VAL A 60 -5.40 3.20 4.70
C VAL A 60 -6.83 2.67 4.62
N ASP A 61 -7.43 2.81 3.44
CA ASP A 61 -8.78 2.38 3.14
C ASP A 61 -8.80 1.73 1.75
N ALA A 62 -9.28 0.50 1.67
CA ALA A 62 -9.49 -0.22 0.41
C ALA A 62 -10.98 -0.50 0.30
N VAL A 63 -11.57 -0.23 -0.87
CA VAL A 63 -12.99 -0.52 -1.10
C VAL A 63 -13.25 -2.03 -1.08
N SER A 64 -12.29 -2.81 -1.59
CA SER A 64 -12.34 -4.27 -1.63
C SER A 64 -11.36 -4.84 -0.59
N ASP A 65 -10.25 -5.45 -1.02
CA ASP A 65 -9.33 -6.18 -0.15
C ASP A 65 -7.95 -5.53 -0.05
N VAL A 66 -7.21 -5.90 0.99
CA VAL A 66 -5.76 -5.64 1.09
C VAL A 66 -5.02 -6.97 0.96
N ASN A 67 -4.41 -7.19 -0.19
CA ASN A 67 -3.67 -8.41 -0.51
C ASN A 67 -2.18 -8.23 -0.22
N ILE A 68 -1.56 -9.22 0.41
CA ILE A 68 -0.15 -9.18 0.81
C ILE A 68 0.54 -10.47 0.36
N GLY A 69 1.44 -10.39 -0.62
CA GLY A 69 2.15 -11.55 -1.15
C GLY A 69 1.24 -12.51 -1.94
N SER A 70 0.61 -12.05 -3.02
CA SER A 70 -0.44 -12.80 -3.72
C SER A 70 0.08 -13.98 -4.55
N GLU A 71 1.15 -13.79 -5.32
CA GLU A 71 1.72 -14.80 -6.21
C GLU A 71 2.87 -15.60 -5.56
N ALA A 72 3.20 -16.75 -6.16
CA ALA A 72 4.27 -17.61 -5.67
C ALA A 72 5.64 -16.92 -5.75
N GLY A 73 6.29 -16.74 -4.60
CA GLY A 73 7.61 -16.10 -4.51
C GLY A 73 7.54 -14.58 -4.31
N ALA A 74 6.35 -14.00 -4.25
CA ALA A 74 6.18 -12.60 -3.89
C ALA A 74 6.42 -12.35 -2.39
N GLU A 75 6.87 -11.15 -2.06
CA GLU A 75 7.16 -10.72 -0.70
C GLU A 75 6.37 -9.45 -0.35
N GLY A 76 5.22 -9.62 0.29
CA GLY A 76 4.44 -8.51 0.83
C GLY A 76 4.70 -8.28 2.32
N THR A 77 4.93 -7.04 2.73
CA THR A 77 5.05 -6.64 4.14
C THR A 77 4.13 -5.46 4.46
N LEU A 78 3.30 -5.61 5.49
CA LEU A 78 2.53 -4.52 6.09
C LEU A 78 2.98 -4.31 7.54
N THR A 79 3.30 -3.07 7.89
CA THR A 79 3.66 -2.66 9.26
C THR A 79 2.73 -1.54 9.72
N ILE A 80 2.24 -1.61 10.96
CA ILE A 80 1.36 -0.63 11.62
C ILE A 80 1.94 -0.29 13.01
#